data_AF-A0A084SQK8-F1
#
_entry.id   AF-A0A084SQK8-F1
#
_cell.length_a   1.000
_cell.length_b   1.000
_cell.length_c   1.000
_cell.angle_alpha   90.00
_cell.angle_beta   90.00
_cell.angle_gamma   90.00
#
_symmetry.space_group_name_H-M   'P 1'
#
loop_
_entity.id
_entity.type
_entity.pdbx_description
1 polymer ?
#
loop_
_entity_poly.entity_id
_entity_poly.type
_entity_poly.pdbx_seq_one_letter_code
_entity_poly.pdbx_strand_id
1 'polypeptide(L)'
;MLQKADRWHAFLNALSRELPDFTMGDGTATADACFRCVAYPVKGRPLPPFDWAVVGCISILAPIYMLYGIEFERAGKVRLRSTVRFEPLTPPMRHPADVFARKIEETFGVSALPREVAEIPVPLVVEWKEPPETMLFHALFSNQPENVP
;
A
#
# COMPACT_ATOMS: atom_id res chain seq x y z
N MET A 1 4.45 -21.47 -6.81
CA MET A 1 3.58 -20.38 -6.27
C MET A 1 3.50 -20.40 -4.74
N LEU A 2 3.42 -21.57 -4.07
CA LEU A 2 3.34 -21.68 -2.59
C LEU A 2 4.40 -20.87 -1.82
N GLN A 3 5.68 -20.99 -2.21
CA GLN A 3 6.78 -20.28 -1.53
C GLN A 3 6.67 -18.75 -1.53
N LYS A 4 6.03 -18.15 -2.55
CA LYS A 4 5.84 -16.69 -2.60
C LYS A 4 4.76 -16.25 -1.60
N ALA A 5 3.69 -17.03 -1.48
CA ALA A 5 2.64 -16.78 -0.49
C ALA A 5 3.17 -16.99 0.93
N ASP A 6 3.94 -18.04 1.20
CA ASP A 6 4.51 -18.29 2.53
C ASP A 6 5.49 -17.18 2.94
N ARG A 7 6.35 -16.74 2.01
CA ARG A 7 7.26 -15.61 2.23
C ARG A 7 6.50 -14.31 2.49
N TRP A 8 5.39 -14.07 1.79
CA TRP A 8 4.54 -12.90 2.01
C TRP A 8 3.89 -12.89 3.40
N HIS A 9 3.30 -14.00 3.83
CA HIS A 9 2.73 -14.10 5.18
C HIS A 9 3.79 -13.97 6.28
N ALA A 10 4.98 -14.53 6.07
CA ALA A 10 6.11 -14.37 6.98
C ALA A 10 6.54 -12.90 7.10
N PHE A 11 6.56 -12.17 5.99
CA PHE A 11 6.82 -10.74 5.96
C PHE A 11 5.75 -9.94 6.72
N LEU A 12 4.46 -10.20 6.49
CA LEU A 12 3.38 -9.54 7.24
C LEU A 12 3.48 -9.77 8.76
N ASN A 13 3.83 -11.00 9.15
CA ASN A 13 4.07 -11.33 10.56
C ASN A 13 5.28 -10.58 11.14
N ALA A 14 6.34 -10.41 10.36
CA ALA A 14 7.51 -9.63 10.78
C ALA A 14 7.15 -8.16 10.95
N LEU A 15 6.42 -7.56 10.01
CA LEU A 15 5.92 -6.19 10.13
C LEU A 15 5.05 -5.99 11.37
N SER A 16 4.14 -6.93 11.66
CA SER A 16 3.29 -6.85 12.85
C SER A 16 4.06 -6.89 14.16
N ARG A 17 5.27 -7.45 14.19
CA ARG A 17 6.14 -7.45 15.38
C ARG A 17 6.90 -6.14 15.53
N GLU A 18 7.30 -5.51 14.43
CA GLU A 18 8.02 -4.22 14.46
C GLU A 18 7.10 -3.01 14.62
N LEU A 19 5.83 -3.16 14.25
CA LEU A 19 4.79 -2.15 14.42
C LEU A 19 3.75 -2.64 15.44
N PRO A 20 4.12 -2.82 16.71
CA PRO A 20 3.24 -3.38 17.73
C PRO A 20 2.12 -2.43 18.13
N ASP A 21 2.03 -1.20 17.62
CA ASP A 21 0.89 -0.31 17.87
C ASP A 21 -0.08 -0.25 16.69
N PHE A 22 0.23 -0.98 15.61
CA PHE A 22 -0.54 -1.00 14.38
C PHE A 22 -1.26 -2.32 14.21
N THR A 23 -2.40 -2.29 13.51
CA THR A 23 -2.96 -3.50 12.91
C THR A 23 -2.45 -3.63 11.49
N MET A 24 -1.87 -4.78 11.18
CA MET A 24 -1.43 -5.13 9.84
C MET A 24 -2.56 -5.84 9.07
N GLY A 25 -2.77 -5.42 7.83
CA GLY A 25 -3.70 -6.05 6.88
C GLY A 25 -2.99 -6.53 5.63
N ASP A 26 -3.47 -7.64 5.07
CA ASP A 26 -3.20 -8.01 3.68
C ASP A 26 -4.27 -7.34 2.80
N GLY A 27 -3.83 -6.42 1.95
CA GLY A 27 -4.67 -5.70 1.00
C GLY A 27 -4.57 -6.26 -0.41
N THR A 28 -3.87 -7.38 -0.63
CA THR A 28 -3.65 -7.96 -1.97
C THR A 28 -4.99 -8.32 -2.63
N ALA A 29 -5.24 -7.79 -3.82
CA ALA A 29 -6.43 -8.12 -4.62
C ALA A 29 -6.03 -8.86 -5.90
N THR A 30 -6.91 -9.72 -6.41
CA THR A 30 -6.62 -10.53 -7.63
C THR A 30 -6.45 -9.70 -8.89
N ALA A 31 -7.00 -8.47 -8.92
CA ALA A 31 -6.89 -7.54 -10.05
C ALA A 31 -5.61 -6.69 -9.98
N ASP A 32 -4.92 -6.65 -8.84
CA ASP A 32 -3.72 -5.83 -8.66
C ASP A 32 -2.48 -6.54 -9.22
N ALA A 33 -1.57 -5.76 -9.78
CA ALA A 33 -0.27 -6.23 -10.26
C ALA A 33 0.79 -6.27 -9.14
N CYS A 34 0.38 -6.34 -7.86
CA CYS A 34 1.25 -6.27 -6.70
C CYS A 34 0.75 -7.07 -5.51
N PHE A 35 1.66 -7.39 -4.58
CA PHE A 35 1.30 -7.70 -3.20
C PHE A 35 1.14 -6.41 -2.41
N ARG A 36 0.11 -6.32 -1.57
CA ARG A 36 -0.22 -5.08 -0.86
C ARG A 36 -0.39 -5.32 0.64
N CYS A 37 0.37 -4.60 1.45
CA CYS A 37 0.21 -4.60 2.91
C CYS A 37 -0.29 -3.24 3.40
N VAL A 38 -1.06 -3.23 4.49
CA VAL A 38 -1.64 -2.01 5.06
C VAL A 38 -1.37 -1.96 6.56
N ALA A 39 -0.97 -0.79 7.07
CA ALA A 39 -0.85 -0.49 8.49
C ALA A 39 -1.95 0.50 8.90
N TYR A 40 -2.80 0.07 9.84
CA TYR A 40 -3.81 0.91 10.48
C TYR A 40 -3.31 1.37 11.85
N PRO A 41 -3.49 2.64 12.24
CA PRO A 41 -2.91 3.23 13.47
C PRO A 41 -3.62 2.83 14.75
N VAL A 42 -4.39 1.74 14.72
CA VAL A 42 -5.19 1.27 15.85
C VAL A 42 -5.08 -0.25 15.97
N LYS A 43 -5.21 -0.75 17.20
CA LYS A 43 -5.31 -2.17 17.51
C LYS A 43 -6.74 -2.57 17.88
N GLY A 44 -7.08 -3.81 17.56
CA GLY A 44 -8.33 -4.44 17.97
C GLY A 44 -9.17 -4.95 16.80
N ARG A 45 -10.12 -5.84 17.11
CA ARG A 45 -11.15 -6.31 16.18
C ARG A 45 -12.51 -6.25 16.89
N PRO A 46 -13.51 -5.51 16.37
CA PRO A 46 -13.43 -4.64 15.18
C PRO A 46 -12.45 -3.48 15.38
N LEU A 47 -11.87 -2.96 14.29
CA LEU A 47 -10.97 -1.82 14.37
C LEU A 47 -11.73 -0.58 14.87
N PRO A 48 -11.18 0.16 15.86
CA PRO A 48 -11.68 1.49 16.18
C PRO A 48 -11.66 2.42 14.96
N PRO A 49 -12.38 3.55 14.97
CA PRO A 49 -12.23 4.56 13.93
C PRO A 49 -10.78 5.03 13.81
N PHE A 50 -10.32 5.19 12.57
CA PHE A 50 -9.02 5.73 12.21
C PHE A 50 -9.18 6.61 10.98
N ASP A 51 -8.36 7.66 10.92
CA ASP A 51 -8.45 8.68 9.86
C ASP A 51 -7.33 8.54 8.83
N TRP A 52 -6.47 7.53 8.99
CA TRP A 52 -5.43 7.25 8.01
C TRP A 52 -4.96 5.80 8.01
N ALA A 53 -4.29 5.42 6.94
CA ALA A 53 -3.54 4.17 6.81
C ALA A 53 -2.27 4.39 5.99
N VAL A 54 -1.28 3.51 6.13
CA VAL A 54 -0.11 3.43 5.25
C VAL A 54 -0.15 2.13 4.48
N VAL A 55 0.12 2.21 3.19
CA VAL A 55 0.10 1.09 2.27
C VAL A 55 1.48 0.89 1.67
N GLY A 56 1.91 -0.36 1.60
CA GLY A 56 3.08 -0.77 0.83
C GLY A 56 2.68 -1.75 -0.27
N CYS A 57 3.11 -1.46 -1.49
CA CYS A 57 2.88 -2.31 -2.66
C CYS A 57 4.21 -2.82 -3.21
N ILE A 58 4.31 -4.13 -3.44
CA ILE A 58 5.47 -4.76 -4.09
C ILE A 58 5.02 -5.29 -5.45
N SER A 59 5.58 -4.77 -6.54
CA SER A 59 5.16 -5.15 -7.88
C SER A 59 5.51 -6.61 -8.16
N ILE A 60 4.61 -7.31 -8.85
CA ILE A 60 4.86 -8.67 -9.36
C ILE A 60 5.58 -8.59 -10.72
N LEU A 61 5.50 -7.45 -11.40
CA LEU A 61 6.00 -7.23 -12.77
C LEU A 61 7.44 -6.69 -12.81
N ALA A 62 7.88 -5.99 -11.78
CA ALA A 62 9.20 -5.37 -11.71
C ALA A 62 9.77 -5.44 -10.28
N PRO A 63 11.10 -5.40 -10.09
CA PRO A 63 11.75 -5.48 -8.77
C PRO A 63 11.67 -4.13 -8.02
N ILE A 64 10.46 -3.61 -7.89
CA ILE A 64 10.18 -2.30 -7.31
C ILE A 64 9.04 -2.37 -6.29
N TYR A 65 9.03 -1.40 -5.38
CA TYR A 65 7.93 -1.18 -4.46
C TYR A 65 7.53 0.29 -4.42
N MET A 66 6.35 0.59 -3.90
CA MET A 66 5.94 1.96 -3.59
C MET A 66 5.15 2.01 -2.29
N LEU A 67 5.34 3.09 -1.54
CA LEU A 67 4.58 3.38 -0.33
C LEU A 67 3.69 4.60 -0.55
N TYR A 68 2.51 4.58 0.05
CA TYR A 68 1.61 5.73 0.06
C TYR A 68 0.73 5.74 1.30
N GLY A 69 0.28 6.93 1.67
CA GLY A 69 -0.71 7.13 2.73
C GLY A 69 -2.11 7.21 2.16
N ILE A 70 -3.10 6.87 2.97
CA ILE A 70 -4.50 7.16 2.70
C ILE A 70 -5.01 7.96 3.88
N GLU A 71 -5.69 9.07 3.63
CA GLU A 71 -6.47 9.81 4.61
C GLU A 71 -7.95 9.51 4.41
N PHE A 72 -8.66 9.29 5.51
CA PHE A 72 -10.08 8.99 5.53
C PHE A 72 -10.85 10.17 6.12
N GLU A 73 -11.78 10.71 5.35
CA GLU A 73 -12.79 11.63 5.87
C GLU A 73 -13.96 10.80 6.40
N ARG A 74 -14.36 11.05 7.66
CA ARG A 74 -15.39 10.26 8.34
C ARG A 74 -16.48 11.14 8.94
N ALA A 75 -17.72 10.69 8.83
CA ALA A 75 -18.85 11.15 9.65
C ALA A 75 -19.24 10.02 10.62
N GLY A 76 -18.72 10.10 11.85
CA GLY A 76 -18.87 9.02 12.84
C GLY A 76 -18.24 7.71 12.36
N LYS A 77 -19.07 6.68 12.15
CA LYS A 77 -18.60 5.37 11.67
C LYS A 77 -18.51 5.26 10.13
N VAL A 78 -19.07 6.22 9.40
CA VAL A 78 -19.15 6.17 7.93
C VAL A 78 -17.92 6.82 7.31
N ARG A 79 -17.26 6.10 6.37
CA ARG A 79 -16.19 6.63 5.52
C ARG A 79 -16.82 7.41 4.37
N LEU A 80 -16.60 8.73 4.32
CA LEU A 80 -17.13 9.61 3.29
C LEU A 80 -16.20 9.68 2.09
N ARG A 81 -14.90 9.82 2.34
CA ARG A 81 -13.88 9.98 1.30
C ARG A 81 -12.58 9.31 1.72
N SER A 82 -11.83 8.84 0.72
CA SER A 82 -10.48 8.34 0.88
C SER A 82 -9.58 9.13 -0.07
N THR A 83 -8.50 9.72 0.45
CA THR A 83 -7.56 10.53 -0.32
C THR A 83 -6.20 9.88 -0.27
N VAL A 84 -5.68 9.47 -1.42
CA VAL A 84 -4.33 8.90 -1.54
C VAL A 84 -3.31 10.02 -1.50
N ARG A 85 -2.27 9.83 -0.70
CA ARG A 85 -1.10 10.70 -0.62
C ARG A 85 0.15 9.91 -0.91
N PHE A 86 0.77 10.20 -2.06
CA PHE A 86 2.16 9.85 -2.29
C PHE A 86 3.08 10.79 -1.50
N GLU A 87 4.39 10.52 -1.53
CA GLU A 87 5.36 11.32 -0.78
C GLU A 87 5.25 12.83 -1.06
N PRO A 88 5.45 13.69 -0.04
CA PRO A 88 5.79 13.35 1.34
C PRO A 88 4.56 12.93 2.18
N LEU A 89 4.74 11.89 3.01
CA LEU A 89 3.72 11.45 3.95
C LEU A 89 3.59 12.38 5.17
N THR A 90 2.44 12.37 5.84
CA THR A 90 2.23 13.15 7.07
C THR A 90 3.06 12.57 8.23
N PRO A 91 3.42 13.36 9.26
CA PRO A 91 4.24 12.86 10.37
C PRO A 91 3.79 11.54 11.01
N PRO A 92 2.48 11.30 11.27
CA PRO A 92 2.01 10.03 11.81
C PRO A 92 2.28 8.82 10.91
N MET A 93 2.28 9.03 9.59
CA MET A 93 2.48 7.99 8.59
C MET A 93 3.96 7.66 8.34
N ARG A 94 4.89 8.56 8.67
CA ARG A 94 6.32 8.37 8.37
C ARG A 94 6.89 7.13 9.05
N HIS A 95 6.66 6.98 10.35
CA HIS A 95 7.21 5.85 11.11
C HIS A 95 6.85 4.47 10.52
N PRO A 96 5.56 4.14 10.29
CA PRO A 96 5.23 2.85 9.66
C PRO A 96 5.73 2.76 8.21
N ALA A 97 5.79 3.86 7.46
CA ALA A 97 6.36 3.86 6.11
C ALA A 97 7.86 3.55 6.09
N ASP A 98 8.64 4.13 6.99
CA ASP A 98 10.09 3.87 7.12
C ASP A 98 10.34 2.40 7.48
N VAL A 99 9.52 1.84 8.38
CA VAL A 99 9.58 0.41 8.73
C VAL A 99 9.23 -0.47 7.53
N PHE A 100 8.19 -0.11 6.76
CA PHE A 100 7.82 -0.82 5.54
C PHE A 100 8.96 -0.80 4.52
N ALA A 101 9.49 0.37 4.19
CA ALA A 101 10.58 0.55 3.23
C ALA A 101 11.76 -0.37 3.58
N ARG A 102 12.28 -0.22 4.79
CA ARG A 102 13.40 -1.04 5.28
C ARG A 102 13.09 -2.53 5.16
N LYS A 103 11.92 -2.98 5.62
CA LYS A 103 11.60 -4.42 5.61
C LYS A 103 11.34 -4.98 4.23
N ILE A 104 10.77 -4.19 3.34
CA ILE A 104 10.56 -4.60 1.95
C ILE A 104 11.92 -4.80 1.27
N GLU A 105 12.83 -3.83 1.41
CA GLU A 105 14.18 -3.91 0.84
C GLU A 105 14.96 -5.10 1.42
N GLU A 106 15.01 -5.23 2.74
CA GLU A 106 15.69 -6.35 3.43
C GLU A 106 15.13 -7.71 3.03
N THR A 107 13.80 -7.82 2.94
CA THR A 107 13.13 -9.11 2.73
C THR A 107 13.12 -9.52 1.27
N PHE A 108 12.94 -8.59 0.33
CA PHE A 108 12.69 -8.88 -1.08
C PHE A 108 13.79 -8.42 -2.03
N GLY A 109 14.71 -7.55 -1.61
CA GLY A 109 15.79 -7.04 -2.46
C GLY A 109 15.29 -6.20 -3.63
N VAL A 110 14.19 -5.48 -3.44
CA VAL A 110 13.57 -4.57 -4.42
C VAL A 110 13.85 -3.12 -4.05
N SER A 111 13.67 -2.18 -4.99
CA SER A 111 13.94 -0.74 -4.76
C SER A 111 12.68 0.12 -4.81
N ALA A 112 12.69 1.26 -4.12
CA ALA A 112 11.57 2.21 -4.18
C ALA A 112 11.40 2.76 -5.60
N LEU A 113 10.16 2.82 -6.08
CA LEU A 113 9.79 3.57 -7.28
C LEU A 113 9.61 5.05 -6.91
N PRO A 114 10.37 5.98 -7.52
CA PRO A 114 10.17 7.40 -7.29
C PRO A 114 8.76 7.84 -7.69
N ARG A 115 8.19 8.77 -6.92
CA ARG A 115 6.85 9.31 -7.16
C ARG A 115 6.71 9.88 -8.57
N GLU A 116 7.72 10.62 -9.02
CA GLU A 116 7.74 11.27 -10.33
C GLU A 116 7.65 10.26 -11.47
N VAL A 117 8.18 9.04 -11.26
CA VAL A 117 8.11 7.94 -12.22
C VAL A 117 6.76 7.24 -12.14
N ALA A 118 6.23 7.03 -10.93
CA ALA A 118 4.92 6.43 -10.71
C ALA A 118 3.77 7.24 -11.35
N GLU A 119 3.89 8.57 -11.36
CA GLU A 119 2.90 9.51 -11.89
C GLU A 119 2.99 9.70 -13.42
N ILE A 120 3.94 9.05 -14.12
CA ILE A 120 4.07 9.14 -15.59
C ILE A 120 2.83 8.51 -16.26
N PRO A 121 2.11 9.25 -17.13
CA PRO A 121 1.04 8.68 -17.95
C PRO A 121 1.57 7.61 -18.91
N VAL A 122 0.82 6.52 -19.08
CA VAL A 122 1.18 5.40 -19.96
C VAL A 122 0.04 5.08 -20.94
N PRO A 123 0.35 4.62 -22.16
CA PRO A 123 -0.66 4.29 -23.16
C PRO A 123 -1.23 2.87 -22.94
N LEU A 124 -1.57 2.52 -21.70
CA LEU A 124 -2.12 1.22 -21.32
C LEU A 124 -3.54 1.38 -20.78
N VAL A 125 -4.40 0.41 -21.07
CA VAL A 125 -5.69 0.25 -20.38
C VAL A 125 -5.47 -0.72 -19.23
N VAL A 126 -5.79 -0.30 -18.01
CA VAL A 126 -5.66 -1.11 -16.79
C VAL A 126 -7.03 -1.18 -16.14
N GLU A 127 -7.69 -2.33 -16.28
CA GLU A 127 -9.07 -2.53 -15.86
C GLU A 127 -9.99 -1.45 -16.48
N TRP A 128 -10.62 -0.59 -15.68
CA TRP A 128 -11.45 0.52 -16.13
C TRP A 128 -10.72 1.87 -16.23
N LYS A 129 -9.40 1.91 -16.05
CA LYS A 129 -8.60 3.12 -16.32
C LYS A 129 -8.06 3.06 -17.75
N GLU A 130 -8.29 4.12 -18.50
CA GLU A 130 -7.81 4.29 -19.87
C GLU A 130 -6.79 5.44 -19.94
N PRO A 131 -5.98 5.54 -21.01
CA PRO A 131 -5.18 6.73 -21.26
C PRO A 131 -6.07 7.95 -21.59
N PRO A 132 -5.70 9.17 -21.18
CA PRO A 132 -4.44 9.55 -20.52
C PRO A 132 -4.43 9.44 -18.98
N GLU A 133 -5.52 9.01 -18.36
CA GLU A 133 -5.64 8.94 -16.89
C GLU A 133 -4.84 7.78 -16.27
N THR A 134 -4.42 6.82 -17.09
CA THR A 134 -3.61 5.69 -16.65
C THR A 134 -2.16 6.11 -16.46
N MET A 135 -1.75 6.21 -15.20
CA MET A 135 -0.36 6.34 -14.78
C MET A 135 0.35 4.99 -14.66
N LEU A 136 1.69 5.01 -14.71
CA LEU A 136 2.55 3.84 -14.51
C LEU A 136 2.28 3.14 -13.17
N PHE A 137 1.93 3.89 -12.12
CA PHE A 137 1.48 3.34 -10.85
C PHE A 137 0.37 2.31 -11.00
N HIS A 138 -0.66 2.61 -11.80
CA HIS A 138 -1.79 1.69 -11.97
C HIS A 138 -1.36 0.40 -12.67
N ALA A 139 -0.47 0.50 -13.65
CA ALA A 139 0.04 -0.65 -14.39
C ALA A 139 0.93 -1.56 -13.54
N LEU A 140 1.67 -1.00 -12.58
CA LEU A 140 2.64 -1.75 -11.76
C LEU A 140 2.09 -2.20 -10.41
N PHE A 141 1.00 -1.59 -9.93
CA PHE A 141 0.48 -1.82 -8.58
C PHE A 141 -1.04 -2.01 -8.55
N SER A 142 -1.82 -0.92 -8.48
CA SER A 142 -3.26 -0.96 -8.27
C SER A 142 -3.97 0.17 -8.99
N ASN A 143 -5.16 -0.13 -9.52
CA ASN A 143 -6.03 0.85 -10.15
C ASN A 143 -6.98 1.56 -9.16
N GLN A 144 -7.09 1.08 -7.91
CA GLN A 144 -7.84 1.69 -6.81
C GLN A 144 -6.98 1.80 -5.54
N PRO A 145 -5.92 2.64 -5.55
CA PRO A 145 -5.07 2.81 -4.39
C PRO A 145 -5.83 3.22 -3.12
N GLU A 146 -6.95 3.92 -3.26
CA GLU A 146 -7.82 4.36 -2.16
C GLU A 146 -8.63 3.25 -1.51
N ASN A 147 -8.79 2.10 -2.18
CA ASN A 147 -9.63 1.01 -1.72
C ASN A 147 -8.82 0.01 -0.89
N VAL A 148 -8.72 0.26 0.41
CA VAL A 148 -8.13 -0.66 1.39
C VAL A 148 -9.18 -1.29 2.30
N PRO A 149 -8.93 -2.54 2.79
CA PRO A 149 -9.83 -3.27 3.69
C PRO A 149 -10.18 -2.54 5.00
#